data_AF-A0A5J4Z890-F1
#
_entry.id   AF-A0A5J4Z890-F1
#
_cell.length_a   1.000
_cell.length_b   1.000
_cell.length_c   1.000
_cell.angle_alpha   90.00
_cell.angle_beta   90.00
_cell.angle_gamma   90.00
#
_symmetry.space_group_name_H-M   'P 1'
#
loop_
_entity.id
_entity.type
_entity.pdbx_description
1 polymer ?
#
loop_
_entity_poly.entity_id
_entity_poly.type
_entity_poly.pdbx_seq_one_letter_code
_entity_poly.pdbx_strand_id
1 'polypeptide(L)'
;MTMFLLLVQDVYYLEALRYARKNNVNSVRPLLFLEAAYASHDSQHLAAVLRFFSDFIPGFKNTTDHNTYFRILAEMNSSIAV
;
A
#
# COMPACT_ATOMS: atom_id res chain seq x y z
N MET A 1 11.44 -4.50 -22.40
CA MET A 1 10.91 -5.68 -21.67
C MET A 1 10.54 -5.30 -20.23
N THR A 2 9.64 -4.33 -20.01
CA THR A 2 9.39 -3.77 -18.65
C THR A 2 7.93 -3.73 -18.21
N MET A 3 6.94 -3.74 -19.11
CA MET A 3 5.53 -3.76 -18.68
C MET A 3 5.06 -5.09 -18.11
N PHE A 4 5.64 -6.22 -18.55
CA PHE A 4 5.17 -7.54 -18.13
C PHE A 4 5.44 -7.82 -16.64
N LEU A 5 6.57 -7.35 -16.10
CA LEU A 5 6.89 -7.54 -14.68
C LEU A 5 5.99 -6.73 -13.75
N LEU A 6 5.64 -5.50 -14.13
CA LEU A 6 4.70 -4.65 -13.38
C LEU A 6 3.30 -5.26 -13.36
N LEU A 7 2.78 -5.67 -14.52
CA LEU A 7 1.48 -6.36 -14.59
C LEU A 7 1.48 -7.67 -13.80
N VAL A 8 2.57 -8.44 -13.84
CA VAL A 8 2.68 -9.67 -13.06
C VAL A 8 2.73 -9.35 -11.56
N GLN A 9 3.50 -8.36 -11.11
CA GLN A 9 3.52 -7.93 -9.70
C GLN A 9 2.14 -7.44 -9.24
N ASP A 10 1.46 -6.61 -10.03
CA ASP A 10 0.13 -6.10 -9.70
C ASP A 10 -0.92 -7.23 -9.65
N VAL A 11 -0.85 -8.19 -10.59
CA VAL A 11 -1.75 -9.33 -10.61
C VAL A 11 -1.55 -10.23 -9.40
N TYR A 12 -0.30 -10.58 -9.05
CA TYR A 12 0.00 -11.37 -7.85
C TYR A 12 -0.34 -10.61 -6.56
N TYR A 13 -0.17 -9.29 -6.55
CA TYR A 13 -0.52 -8.41 -5.43
C TYR A 13 -2.03 -8.35 -5.17
N LEU A 14 -2.83 -8.13 -6.22
CA LEU A 14 -4.29 -8.11 -6.13
C LEU A 14 -4.86 -9.48 -5.77
N GLU A 15 -4.23 -10.56 -6.24
CA GLU A 15 -4.58 -11.92 -5.88
C GLU A 15 -4.30 -12.21 -4.40
N ALA A 16 -3.18 -11.73 -3.86
CA ALA A 16 -2.87 -11.82 -2.43
C ALA A 16 -3.89 -11.06 -1.56
N LEU A 17 -4.28 -9.84 -1.99
CA LEU A 17 -5.32 -9.06 -1.31
C LEU A 17 -6.69 -9.73 -1.39
N ARG A 18 -7.06 -10.30 -2.55
CA ARG A 18 -8.32 -11.07 -2.71
C ARG A 18 -8.32 -12.33 -1.86
N TYR A 19 -7.21 -13.05 -1.80
CA TYR A 19 -7.07 -14.26 -0.99
C TYR A 19 -7.18 -13.94 0.49
N ALA A 20 -6.50 -12.88 0.95
CA ALA A 20 -6.58 -12.43 2.34
C ALA A 20 -8.00 -12.03 2.73
N ARG A 21 -8.69 -11.28 1.86
CA ARG A 21 -10.10 -10.90 2.03
C ARG A 21 -11.04 -12.10 2.07
N LYS A 22 -10.82 -13.10 1.20
CA LYS A 22 -11.67 -14.30 1.10
C LYS A 22 -11.53 -15.23 2.31
N ASN A 23 -10.34 -15.29 2.92
CA ASN A 23 -10.04 -16.27 3.95
C ASN A 23 -10.02 -15.70 5.38
N ASN A 24 -10.51 -14.46 5.61
CA ASN A 24 -10.46 -13.77 6.92
C ASN A 24 -9.07 -13.91 7.58
N VAL A 25 -8.03 -13.76 6.77
CA VAL A 25 -6.68 -13.95 7.27
C VAL A 25 -6.35 -12.73 8.12
N ASN A 26 -6.46 -12.86 9.44
CA ASN A 26 -5.97 -11.90 10.45
C ASN A 26 -4.44 -11.66 10.39
N SER A 27 -3.75 -12.15 9.34
CA SER A 27 -2.30 -12.12 9.17
C SER A 27 -1.82 -11.17 8.06
N VAL A 28 -2.70 -10.37 7.44
CA VAL A 28 -2.20 -9.32 6.53
C VAL A 28 -1.47 -8.30 7.39
N ARG A 29 -0.15 -8.20 7.24
CA ARG A 29 0.69 -7.23 7.95
C ARG A 29 0.75 -5.95 7.13
N PRO A 30 0.00 -4.88 7.48
CA PRO A 30 -0.09 -3.68 6.66
C PRO A 30 1.29 -3.06 6.38
N LEU A 31 2.20 -3.14 7.36
CA LEU A 31 3.58 -2.67 7.26
C LEU A 31 4.32 -3.19 6.01
N LEU A 32 4.23 -4.49 5.70
CA LEU A 32 4.95 -5.09 4.56
C LEU A 32 4.48 -4.51 3.22
N PHE A 33 3.19 -4.20 3.13
CA PHE A 33 2.57 -3.65 1.93
C PHE A 33 2.90 -2.14 1.80
N LEU A 34 2.95 -1.42 2.92
CA LEU A 34 3.37 -0.01 2.95
C LEU A 34 4.84 0.15 2.57
N GLU A 35 5.73 -0.73 3.09
CA GLU A 35 7.15 -0.76 2.73
C GLU A 35 7.34 -1.01 1.24
N ALA A 36 6.64 -2.00 0.67
CA ALA A 36 6.69 -2.31 -0.75
C ALA A 36 6.17 -1.16 -1.62
N ALA A 37 5.07 -0.52 -1.23
CA ALA A 37 4.50 0.61 -1.95
C ALA A 37 5.40 1.86 -1.87
N TYR A 38 6.06 2.09 -0.74
CA TYR A 38 7.05 3.17 -0.62
C TYR A 38 8.28 2.91 -1.49
N ALA A 39 8.80 1.67 -1.51
CA ALA A 39 9.95 1.28 -2.32
C ALA A 39 9.70 1.39 -3.84
N SER A 40 8.44 1.44 -4.31
CA SER A 40 8.14 1.66 -5.73
C SER A 40 8.30 3.12 -6.16
N HIS A 41 8.56 4.05 -5.23
CA HIS A 41 8.67 5.49 -5.49
C HIS A 41 7.45 6.11 -6.20
N ASP A 42 6.29 5.45 -6.13
CA ASP A 42 5.04 5.90 -6.72
C ASP A 42 4.10 6.36 -5.61
N SER A 43 3.87 7.66 -5.54
CA SER A 43 3.00 8.25 -4.51
C SER A 43 1.54 7.81 -4.66
N GLN A 44 1.07 7.55 -5.89
CA GLN A 44 -0.29 7.06 -6.13
C GLN A 44 -0.44 5.63 -5.63
N HIS A 45 0.58 4.80 -5.84
CA HIS A 45 0.59 3.43 -5.33
C HIS A 45 0.54 3.43 -3.79
N LEU A 46 1.40 4.21 -3.12
CA LEU A 46 1.37 4.33 -1.66
C LEU A 46 0.02 4.87 -1.13
N ALA A 47 -0.57 5.85 -1.81
CA ALA A 47 -1.89 6.36 -1.47
C ALA A 47 -2.99 5.29 -1.57
N ALA A 48 -2.97 4.47 -2.63
CA ALA A 48 -3.92 3.39 -2.82
C ALA A 48 -3.83 2.33 -1.72
N VAL A 49 -2.61 1.96 -1.31
CA VAL A 49 -2.38 1.01 -0.21
C VAL A 49 -2.86 1.55 1.13
N LEU A 50 -2.53 2.82 1.45
CA LEU A 50 -3.00 3.48 2.68
C LEU A 50 -4.53 3.55 2.75
N ARG A 51 -5.18 3.86 1.61
CA ARG A 51 -6.64 3.89 1.52
C ARG A 51 -7.24 2.50 1.70
N PHE A 52 -6.68 1.49 1.03
CA PHE A 52 -7.16 0.11 1.15
C PHE A 52 -7.18 -0.36 2.60
N PHE A 53 -6.08 -0.20 3.35
CA PHE A 53 -6.04 -0.62 4.75
C PHE A 53 -6.91 0.23 5.67
N SER A 54 -7.05 1.53 5.37
CA SER A 54 -7.97 2.41 6.10
C SER A 54 -9.43 1.98 5.98
N ASP A 55 -9.82 1.49 4.80
CA ASP A 55 -11.19 1.04 4.53
C ASP A 55 -11.40 -0.42 5.02
N PHE A 56 -10.34 -1.24 5.02
CA PHE A 56 -10.42 -2.67 5.33
C PHE A 56 -10.14 -3.04 6.79
N ILE A 57 -9.30 -2.27 7.50
CA ILE A 57 -8.86 -2.58 8.87
C ILE A 57 -9.36 -1.48 9.82
N PRO A 58 -10.37 -1.78 10.67
CA PRO A 58 -10.85 -0.85 11.68
C PRO A 58 -9.71 -0.41 12.62
N GLY A 59 -9.60 0.89 12.87
CA GLY A 59 -8.57 1.45 13.74
C GLY A 59 -7.18 1.56 13.09
N PHE A 60 -6.99 1.14 11.84
CA PHE A 60 -5.70 1.27 11.15
C PHE A 60 -5.19 2.72 11.10
N LYS A 61 -6.08 3.69 10.92
CA LYS A 61 -5.74 5.13 10.93
C LYS A 61 -5.11 5.61 12.25
N ASN A 62 -5.32 4.88 13.35
CA ASN A 62 -4.75 5.20 14.66
C ASN A 62 -3.39 4.55 14.90
N THR A 63 -2.89 3.75 13.96
CA THR A 63 -1.60 3.06 14.07
C THR A 63 -0.44 3.99 13.74
N THR A 64 0.73 3.71 14.32
CA THR A 64 1.98 4.44 14.03
C THR A 64 2.40 4.28 12.56
N ASP A 65 2.17 3.09 11.98
CA ASP A 65 2.48 2.80 10.59
C ASP A 65 1.70 3.72 9.65
N HIS A 66 0.37 3.83 9.85
CA HIS A 66 -0.46 4.73 9.05
C HIS A 66 0.08 6.17 9.12
N ASN A 67 0.34 6.70 10.32
CA ASN A 67 0.80 8.08 10.48
C ASN A 67 2.17 8.33 9.82
N THR A 68 3.08 7.36 9.92
CA THR A 68 4.40 7.44 9.29
C THR A 68 4.28 7.50 7.78
N TYR A 69 3.60 6.54 7.17
CA TYR A 69 3.47 6.45 5.73
C TYR A 69 2.58 7.55 5.13
N PHE A 70 1.58 8.04 5.88
CA PHE A 70 0.80 9.20 5.49
C PHE A 70 1.65 10.47 5.41
N ARG A 71 2.57 10.69 6.36
CA ARG A 71 3.52 11.81 6.31
C ARG A 71 4.49 11.68 5.14
N ILE A 72 5.04 10.49 4.92
CA ILE A 72 5.91 10.20 3.76
C ILE A 72 5.18 10.49 2.44
N LEU A 73 3.92 10.07 2.32
CA LEU A 73 3.11 10.35 1.14
C LEU A 73 2.95 11.87 0.90
N ALA A 74 2.74 12.65 1.96
CA ALA A 74 2.66 14.10 1.88
C ALA A 74 3.99 14.73 1.40
N GLU A 75 5.12 14.23 1.88
CA GLU A 75 6.47 14.66 1.46
C GLU A 75 6.78 14.29 0.00
N MET A 76 6.35 13.10 -0.45
CA MET A 76 6.49 12.68 -1.86
C MET A 76 5.71 13.61 -2.78
N ASN A 77 4.48 13.99 -2.40
CA ASN A 77 3.65 14.86 -3.21
C ASN A 77 4.11 16.33 -3.20
N SER A 78 4.73 16.81 -2.11
CA SER A 78 5.30 18.16 -2.08
C SER A 78 6.59 18.28 -2.89
N SER A 79 7.38 17.21 -2.97
CA SER A 79 8.62 17.18 -3.77
C SER A 79 8.37 17.17 -5.28
N ILE A 80 7.18 16.75 -5.73
CA ILE A 80 6.77 16.75 -7.14
C ILE A 80 6.29 18.15 -7.59
N ALA A 81 5.97 19.04 -6.65
CA ALA A 81 5.37 20.36 -6.93
C ALA A 81 6.39 21.51 -7.16
N VAL A 82 7.64 21.20 -7.53
CA VAL A 82 8.70 22.19 -7.84
C VAL A 82 9.02 22.21 -9.33
#